data_AF-A0A970CS53-F1
#
_entry.id   AF-A0A970CS53-F1
#
_cell.length_a   1.000
_cell.length_b   1.000
_cell.length_c   1.000
_cell.angle_alpha   90.00
_cell.angle_beta   90.00
_cell.angle_gamma   90.00
#
_symmetry.space_group_name_H-M   'P 1'
#
loop_
_entity.id
_entity.type
_entity.pdbx_description
1 polymer ?
#
loop_
_entity_poly.entity_id
_entity_poly.type
_entity_poly.pdbx_seq_one_letter_code
_entity_poly.pdbx_strand_id
1 'polypeptide(L)'
;MKKLQKKIIMILLIIVVVMFLLVAHLNHEYFFVNDFYETNQTIGVIDGGLSFDNENIVITNIDYTFCGEQKKHGDYLLDFIEKVSDVSIAYFDACDEFGKINTERIITGLEWMKENDIKYVNISLSGNRYSEELENWLKDNPDIHVYASYNNNKNSFDYPAMYDGVIGSSVDEELVKSEKDRVYSSNKIVLDYDFKNIYEGNSFLSVLSLMSDLED
;
A
#
# COMPACT_ATOMS: atom_id res chain seq x y z
N MET A 1 -23.75 46.13 5.55
CA MET A 1 -22.38 45.83 6.03
C MET A 1 -22.09 44.36 6.30
N LYS A 2 -22.87 43.65 7.13
CA LYS A 2 -22.56 42.25 7.54
C LYS A 2 -22.41 41.23 6.39
N LYS A 3 -23.17 41.34 5.29
CA LYS A 3 -23.09 40.40 4.15
C LYS A 3 -21.81 40.56 3.32
N LEU A 4 -21.36 41.79 3.07
CA LEU A 4 -20.14 42.05 2.29
C LEU A 4 -18.89 41.64 3.06
N GLN A 5 -18.84 41.97 4.36
CA GLN A 5 -17.74 41.53 5.25
C GLN A 5 -17.66 40.01 5.34
N LYS A 6 -18.78 39.30 5.48
CA LYS A 6 -18.81 37.83 5.45
C LYS A 6 -18.28 37.26 4.13
N LYS A 7 -18.66 37.85 2.98
CA LYS A 7 -18.15 37.43 1.66
C LYS A 7 -16.64 37.65 1.54
N ILE A 8 -16.13 38.81 1.98
CA ILE A 8 -14.69 39.11 1.96
C ILE A 8 -13.93 38.11 2.85
N ILE A 9 -14.41 37.85 4.06
CA ILE A 9 -13.80 36.86 4.97
C ILE A 9 -13.79 35.47 4.33
N MET A 10 -14.90 35.06 3.71
CA MET A 10 -14.98 33.76 3.03
C MET A 10 -14.01 33.66 1.86
N ILE A 11 -13.88 34.71 1.04
CA ILE A 11 -12.91 34.75 -0.07
C ILE A 11 -11.47 34.67 0.46
N LEU A 12 -11.15 35.43 1.51
CA LEU A 12 -9.82 35.36 2.14
C LEU A 12 -9.52 33.97 2.69
N LEU A 13 -10.50 33.31 3.30
CA LEU A 13 -10.35 31.95 3.81
C LEU A 13 -10.10 30.95 2.68
N ILE A 14 -10.82 31.08 1.56
CA ILE A 14 -10.57 30.26 0.35
C ILE A 14 -9.14 30.47 -0.17
N ILE A 15 -8.68 31.73 -0.25
CA ILE A 15 -7.32 32.04 -0.71
C ILE A 15 -6.27 31.40 0.22
N VAL A 16 -6.46 31.47 1.53
CA VAL A 16 -5.55 30.86 2.51
C VAL A 16 -5.50 29.34 2.34
N VAL A 17 -6.65 28.68 2.13
CA VAL A 17 -6.70 27.23 1.89
C VAL A 17 -6.00 26.86 0.58
N VAL A 18 -6.25 27.60 -0.50
CA VAL A 18 -5.59 27.35 -1.80
C VAL A 18 -4.08 27.55 -1.70
N MET A 19 -3.63 28.60 -1.01
CA MET A 19 -2.20 28.83 -0.76
C MET A 19 -1.58 27.71 0.07
N PHE A 20 -2.28 27.23 1.11
CA PHE A 20 -1.82 26.11 1.92
C PHE A 20 -1.65 24.84 1.08
N LEU A 21 -2.66 24.49 0.27
CA LEU A 21 -2.59 23.33 -0.62
C LEU A 21 -1.46 23.45 -1.65
N LEU A 22 -1.26 24.65 -2.21
CA LEU A 22 -0.19 24.90 -3.17
C LEU A 22 1.19 24.76 -2.53
N VAL A 23 1.39 25.30 -1.32
CA VAL A 23 2.65 25.14 -0.58
C VAL A 23 2.90 23.67 -0.23
N ALA A 24 1.88 22.98 0.29
CA ALA A 24 1.99 21.58 0.66
C ALA A 24 2.30 20.69 -0.57
N HIS A 25 1.71 20.99 -1.72
CA HIS A 25 2.02 20.31 -2.98
C HIS A 25 3.46 20.60 -3.46
N LEU A 26 3.89 21.86 -3.47
CA LEU A 26 5.24 22.25 -3.90
C LEU A 26 6.34 21.72 -2.98
N ASN A 27 6.05 21.53 -1.69
CA ASN A 27 6.96 20.94 -0.72
C ASN A 27 6.93 19.40 -0.72
N HIS A 28 6.13 18.78 -1.59
CA HIS A 28 5.91 17.33 -1.59
C HIS A 28 5.49 16.79 -0.22
N GLU A 29 4.72 17.57 0.55
CA GLU A 29 4.24 17.15 1.87
C GLU A 29 3.20 16.04 1.76
N TYR A 30 2.39 16.07 0.70
CA TYR A 30 1.33 15.11 0.43
C TYR A 30 1.40 14.58 -1.00
N PHE A 31 0.99 13.33 -1.16
CA PHE A 31 0.70 12.69 -2.42
C PHE A 31 -0.81 12.56 -2.55
N PHE A 32 -1.39 13.05 -3.65
CA PHE A 32 -2.84 13.07 -3.85
C PHE A 32 -3.22 11.95 -4.81
N VAL A 33 -4.17 11.11 -4.39
CA VAL A 33 -4.76 10.06 -5.22
C VAL A 33 -6.23 10.41 -5.41
N ASN A 34 -6.66 10.55 -6.67
CA ASN A 34 -8.05 10.87 -7.02
C ASN A 34 -8.62 9.88 -8.04
N ASP A 35 -7.84 8.86 -8.39
CA ASP A 35 -8.24 7.82 -9.32
C ASP A 35 -8.84 6.66 -8.51
N PHE A 36 -9.88 6.06 -9.07
CA PHE A 36 -10.49 4.85 -8.56
C PHE A 36 -10.24 3.74 -9.55
N TYR A 37 -9.50 2.72 -9.12
CA TYR A 37 -9.05 1.62 -9.97
C TYR A 37 -10.17 0.58 -10.09
N GLU A 38 -10.81 0.51 -11.26
CA GLU A 38 -11.87 -0.47 -11.57
C GLU A 38 -11.29 -1.71 -12.25
N THR A 39 -11.41 -2.90 -11.62
CA THR A 39 -10.87 -4.14 -12.21
C THR A 39 -11.58 -5.39 -11.75
N ASN A 40 -11.71 -6.37 -12.67
CA ASN A 40 -12.25 -7.69 -12.35
C ASN A 40 -11.18 -8.68 -11.85
N GLN A 41 -9.94 -8.23 -11.68
CA GLN A 41 -8.86 -9.08 -11.19
C GLN A 41 -8.94 -9.28 -9.68
N THR A 42 -8.30 -10.35 -9.19
CA THR A 42 -8.07 -10.56 -7.76
C THR A 42 -6.61 -10.27 -7.46
N ILE A 43 -6.35 -9.48 -6.43
CA ILE A 43 -5.00 -9.20 -5.95
C ILE A 43 -4.71 -9.97 -4.67
N GLY A 44 -3.45 -10.35 -4.49
CA GLY A 44 -2.94 -10.94 -3.27
C GLY A 44 -2.42 -9.86 -2.33
N VAL A 45 -2.70 -9.98 -1.04
CA VAL A 45 -2.09 -9.17 0.01
C VAL A 45 -1.48 -10.11 1.04
N ILE A 46 -0.18 -9.99 1.28
CA ILE A 46 0.55 -10.70 2.34
C ILE A 46 0.99 -9.65 3.36
N ASP A 47 0.41 -9.73 4.56
CA ASP A 47 0.72 -8.84 5.68
C ASP A 47 0.57 -9.62 7.00
N GLY A 48 0.86 -8.99 8.14
CA GLY A 48 0.63 -9.54 9.46
C GLY A 48 -0.64 -9.03 10.11
N GLY A 49 -1.48 -9.96 10.55
CA GLY A 49 -2.54 -9.72 11.52
C GLY A 49 -3.71 -8.89 11.00
N LEU A 50 -4.89 -9.50 10.95
CA LEU A 50 -6.18 -8.80 10.91
C LEU A 50 -6.75 -8.69 12.33
N SER A 51 -7.62 -7.71 12.57
CA SER A 51 -8.34 -7.60 13.85
C SER A 51 -9.35 -8.73 14.07
N PHE A 52 -9.72 -9.43 12.99
CA PHE A 52 -10.54 -10.64 13.03
C PHE A 52 -9.72 -11.88 13.38
N ASP A 53 -10.33 -12.84 14.06
CA ASP A 53 -9.78 -14.18 14.34
C ASP A 53 -9.64 -15.08 13.09
N ASN A 54 -9.63 -14.52 11.87
CA ASN A 54 -9.58 -15.30 10.63
C ASN A 54 -8.17 -15.35 10.06
N GLU A 55 -7.64 -16.56 9.97
CA GLU A 55 -6.50 -16.91 9.12
C GLU A 55 -6.96 -16.95 7.66
N ASN A 56 -6.17 -16.37 6.75
CA ASN A 56 -6.29 -16.36 5.28
C ASN A 56 -7.71 -16.23 4.69
N ILE A 57 -8.00 -15.09 4.07
CA ILE A 57 -9.34 -14.78 3.57
C ILE A 57 -9.34 -14.44 2.08
N VAL A 58 -10.44 -14.79 1.40
CA VAL A 58 -10.75 -14.28 0.06
C VAL A 58 -12.00 -13.40 0.20
N ILE A 59 -11.85 -12.11 -0.07
CA ILE A 59 -12.92 -11.11 -0.05
C ILE A 59 -13.25 -10.75 -1.50
N THR A 60 -14.45 -11.13 -1.94
CA THR A 60 -15.00 -10.75 -3.25
C THR A 60 -15.82 -9.48 -3.09
N ASN A 61 -15.47 -8.41 -3.82
CA ASN A 61 -15.99 -7.04 -3.64
C ASN A 61 -15.79 -6.56 -2.20
N ILE A 62 -14.80 -5.71 -1.96
CA ILE A 62 -14.32 -5.35 -0.63
C ILE A 62 -15.44 -4.70 0.20
N ASP A 63 -16.24 -5.50 0.88
CA ASP A 63 -17.15 -5.08 1.95
C ASP A 63 -16.47 -5.45 3.27
N TYR A 64 -15.33 -4.79 3.52
CA TYR A 64 -14.56 -5.01 4.73
C TYR A 64 -15.21 -4.22 5.86
N THR A 65 -15.95 -4.93 6.71
CA THR A 65 -16.40 -4.37 7.99
C THR A 65 -15.33 -4.67 9.04
N PHE A 66 -14.85 -3.67 9.78
CA PHE A 66 -13.98 -3.91 10.95
C PHE A 66 -14.80 -4.48 12.13
N CYS A 67 -14.43 -5.65 12.65
CA CYS A 67 -14.99 -6.21 13.90
C CYS A 67 -13.89 -6.60 14.87
N GLY A 68 -13.30 -5.61 15.54
CA GLY A 68 -12.33 -5.84 16.62
C GLY A 68 -12.31 -4.70 17.63
N GLU A 69 -11.51 -4.83 18.67
CA GLU A 69 -11.29 -3.73 19.63
C GLU A 69 -10.25 -2.72 19.11
N GLN A 70 -9.29 -3.16 18.30
CA GLN A 70 -8.24 -2.32 17.72
C GLN A 70 -7.90 -2.77 16.30
N LYS A 71 -7.78 -1.80 15.37
CA LYS A 71 -7.27 -2.03 14.01
C LYS A 71 -5.77 -2.39 14.05
N LYS A 72 -5.39 -3.44 13.35
CA LYS A 72 -4.02 -3.83 13.00
C LYS A 72 -3.64 -3.25 11.64
N HIS A 73 -2.38 -3.43 11.22
CA HIS A 73 -1.86 -2.89 9.97
C HIS A 73 -2.64 -3.38 8.74
N GLY A 74 -2.90 -4.70 8.65
CA GLY A 74 -3.70 -5.28 7.57
C GLY A 74 -5.11 -4.66 7.45
N ASP A 75 -5.75 -4.31 8.57
CA ASP A 75 -7.08 -3.67 8.54
C ASP A 75 -7.04 -2.27 7.91
N TYR A 76 -5.95 -1.53 8.07
CA TYR A 76 -5.76 -0.23 7.41
C TYR A 76 -5.48 -0.38 5.92
N LEU A 77 -4.79 -1.44 5.50
CA LEU A 77 -4.57 -1.73 4.08
C LEU A 77 -5.87 -2.11 3.38
N LEU A 78 -6.68 -2.98 3.98
CA LEU A 78 -7.98 -3.34 3.41
C LEU A 78 -8.89 -2.11 3.29
N ASP A 79 -8.97 -1.29 4.34
CA ASP A 79 -9.70 -0.01 4.35
C ASP A 79 -9.17 0.99 3.29
N PHE A 80 -7.86 0.98 3.04
CA PHE A 80 -7.26 1.79 1.98
C PHE A 80 -7.64 1.27 0.58
N ILE A 81 -7.49 -0.03 0.33
CA ILE A 81 -7.77 -0.65 -0.97
C ILE A 81 -9.24 -0.45 -1.34
N GLU A 82 -10.17 -0.61 -0.39
CA GLU A 82 -11.61 -0.36 -0.59
C GLU A 82 -11.91 1.07 -1.07
N LYS A 83 -11.15 2.05 -0.60
CA LYS A 83 -11.37 3.46 -0.97
C LYS A 83 -10.78 3.84 -2.31
N VAL A 84 -9.79 3.08 -2.79
CA VAL A 84 -9.12 3.38 -4.06
C VAL A 84 -9.50 2.42 -5.19
N SER A 85 -10.20 1.32 -4.91
CA SER A 85 -10.51 0.30 -5.93
C SER A 85 -11.71 -0.58 -5.55
N ASP A 86 -12.29 -1.27 -6.54
CA ASP A 86 -13.32 -2.30 -6.35
C ASP A 86 -12.80 -3.75 -6.50
N VAL A 87 -11.48 -3.91 -6.51
CA VAL A 87 -10.78 -5.18 -6.74
C VAL A 87 -11.21 -6.28 -5.76
N SER A 88 -11.11 -7.54 -6.16
CA SER A 88 -11.20 -8.64 -5.19
C SER A 88 -9.87 -8.85 -4.48
N ILE A 89 -9.89 -9.14 -3.18
CA ILE A 89 -8.67 -9.32 -2.36
C ILE A 89 -8.58 -10.75 -1.86
N ALA A 90 -7.42 -11.36 -2.05
CA ALA A 90 -7.00 -12.55 -1.33
C ALA A 90 -5.93 -12.13 -0.30
N TYR A 91 -6.25 -12.19 0.98
CA TYR A 91 -5.37 -11.78 2.07
C TYR A 91 -4.80 -13.01 2.78
N PHE A 92 -3.49 -13.04 2.96
CA PHE A 92 -2.77 -14.08 3.70
C PHE A 92 -2.11 -13.48 4.94
N ASP A 93 -2.38 -14.05 6.11
CA ASP A 93 -1.72 -13.63 7.36
C ASP A 93 -0.38 -14.36 7.52
N ALA A 94 0.69 -13.62 7.31
CA ALA A 94 2.06 -14.12 7.40
C ALA A 94 2.55 -14.29 8.85
N CYS A 95 1.76 -13.94 9.86
CA CYS A 95 2.13 -14.16 11.26
C CYS A 95 2.18 -15.65 11.60
N ASP A 96 3.13 -16.01 12.45
CA ASP A 96 3.13 -17.27 13.19
C ASP A 96 2.29 -17.15 14.49
N GLU A 97 2.22 -18.23 15.26
CA GLU A 97 1.50 -18.29 16.55
C GLU A 97 2.00 -17.27 17.60
N PHE A 98 3.16 -16.65 17.38
CA PHE A 98 3.74 -15.61 18.22
C PHE A 98 3.63 -14.20 17.62
N GLY A 99 2.92 -14.04 16.50
CA GLY A 99 2.79 -12.76 15.79
C GLY A 99 4.06 -12.33 15.05
N LYS A 100 5.00 -13.25 14.79
CA LYS A 100 6.22 -12.96 14.02
C LYS A 100 6.05 -13.37 12.58
N ILE A 101 6.70 -12.62 11.71
CA ILE A 101 6.72 -12.92 10.28
C ILE A 101 8.15 -13.31 9.90
N ASN A 102 8.28 -14.38 9.11
CA ASN A 102 9.54 -14.89 8.63
C ASN A 102 9.43 -15.27 7.15
N THR A 103 10.57 -15.61 6.53
CA THR A 103 10.61 -15.92 5.10
C THR A 103 9.76 -17.13 4.73
N GLU A 104 9.75 -18.19 5.55
CA GLU A 104 8.94 -19.39 5.31
C GLU A 104 7.45 -19.05 5.20
N ARG A 105 6.95 -18.16 6.07
CA ARG A 105 5.56 -17.69 6.03
C ARG A 105 5.25 -16.85 4.80
N ILE A 106 6.19 -16.00 4.36
CA ILE A 106 6.04 -15.23 3.10
C ILE A 106 5.96 -16.17 1.90
N ILE A 107 6.87 -17.15 1.81
CA ILE A 107 6.87 -18.16 0.74
C ILE A 107 5.58 -18.98 0.78
N THR A 108 5.13 -19.38 1.97
CA THR A 108 3.84 -20.08 2.15
C THR A 108 2.67 -19.25 1.59
N GLY A 109 2.65 -17.95 1.88
CA GLY A 109 1.64 -17.05 1.32
C GLY A 109 1.71 -16.95 -0.19
N LEU A 110 2.91 -16.83 -0.75
CA LEU A 110 3.13 -16.77 -2.20
C LEU A 110 2.71 -18.07 -2.92
N GLU A 111 3.01 -19.24 -2.36
CA GLU A 111 2.52 -20.52 -2.88
C GLU A 111 1.00 -20.60 -2.80
N TRP A 112 0.39 -20.16 -1.70
CA TRP A 112 -1.07 -20.11 -1.59
C TRP A 112 -1.68 -19.18 -2.64
N MET A 113 -1.08 -18.01 -2.92
CA MET A 113 -1.53 -17.12 -3.99
C MET A 113 -1.48 -17.81 -5.36
N LYS A 114 -0.36 -18.49 -5.64
CA LYS A 114 -0.16 -19.24 -6.88
C LYS A 114 -1.17 -20.39 -7.06
N GLU A 115 -1.44 -21.15 -6.00
CA GLU A 115 -2.44 -22.23 -6.00
C GLU A 115 -3.86 -21.72 -6.29
N ASN A 116 -4.13 -20.44 -6.02
CA ASN A 116 -5.41 -19.77 -6.27
C ASN A 116 -5.41 -18.88 -7.54
N ASP A 117 -4.41 -19.02 -8.42
CA ASP A 117 -4.28 -18.26 -9.68
C ASP A 117 -4.22 -16.73 -9.48
N ILE A 118 -3.62 -16.28 -8.37
CA ILE A 118 -3.46 -14.86 -8.05
C ILE A 118 -2.08 -14.39 -8.51
N LYS A 119 -2.06 -13.52 -9.52
CA LYS A 119 -0.82 -13.10 -10.21
C LYS A 119 -0.18 -11.85 -9.65
N TYR A 120 -0.97 -10.92 -9.13
CA TYR A 120 -0.47 -9.66 -8.60
C TYR A 120 -0.53 -9.70 -7.08
N VAL A 121 0.63 -9.66 -6.44
CA VAL A 121 0.75 -9.85 -4.98
C VAL A 121 1.48 -8.68 -4.36
N ASN A 122 0.83 -8.02 -3.41
CA ASN A 122 1.46 -7.05 -2.54
C ASN A 122 1.97 -7.73 -1.27
N ILE A 123 3.24 -7.51 -0.91
CA ILE A 123 3.81 -7.88 0.38
C ILE A 123 4.05 -6.59 1.16
N SER A 124 3.15 -6.28 2.08
CA SER A 124 3.18 -5.05 2.87
C SER A 124 4.07 -5.17 4.12
N LEU A 125 5.29 -5.68 3.91
CA LEU A 125 6.25 -5.99 4.97
C LEU A 125 7.65 -5.55 4.53
N SER A 126 8.48 -5.18 5.51
CA SER A 126 9.90 -4.92 5.26
C SER A 126 10.75 -5.43 6.42
N GLY A 127 11.89 -6.03 6.07
CA GLY A 127 12.88 -6.51 7.02
C GLY A 127 14.30 -6.42 6.47
N ASN A 128 15.28 -6.43 7.37
CA ASN A 128 16.69 -6.30 7.03
C ASN A 128 17.41 -7.63 6.72
N ARG A 129 16.65 -8.69 6.48
CA ARG A 129 17.18 -10.04 6.29
C ARG A 129 16.96 -10.50 4.85
N TYR A 130 18.06 -10.67 4.15
CA TYR A 130 18.11 -11.39 2.90
C TYR A 130 17.79 -12.88 3.13
N SER A 131 17.08 -13.48 2.19
CA SER A 131 16.84 -14.92 2.10
C SER A 131 17.03 -15.37 0.66
N GLU A 132 18.01 -16.22 0.45
CA GLU A 132 18.28 -16.88 -0.83
C GLU A 132 17.08 -17.74 -1.27
N GLU A 133 16.36 -18.32 -0.32
CA GLU A 133 15.18 -19.14 -0.59
C GLU A 133 14.06 -18.33 -1.24
N LEU A 134 13.77 -17.13 -0.71
CA LEU A 134 12.75 -16.25 -1.28
C LEU A 134 13.22 -15.67 -2.62
N GLU A 135 14.51 -15.33 -2.75
CA GLU A 135 15.03 -14.86 -4.03
C GLU A 135 14.92 -15.93 -5.12
N ASN A 136 15.28 -17.17 -4.82
CA ASN A 136 15.13 -18.30 -5.75
C ASN A 136 13.66 -18.56 -6.08
N TRP A 137 12.77 -18.50 -5.08
CA TRP A 137 11.34 -18.62 -5.32
C TRP A 137 10.82 -17.58 -6.31
N LEU A 138 11.20 -16.31 -6.13
CA LEU A 138 10.81 -15.23 -7.04
C LEU A 138 11.35 -15.43 -8.47
N LYS A 139 12.59 -15.94 -8.59
CA LYS A 139 13.21 -16.26 -9.89
C LYS A 139 12.51 -17.42 -10.61
N ASP A 140 12.09 -18.43 -9.84
CA ASP A 140 11.43 -19.62 -10.38
C ASP A 140 9.94 -19.41 -10.70
N ASN A 141 9.34 -18.31 -10.21
CA ASN A 141 7.93 -17.97 -10.40
C ASN A 141 7.73 -16.57 -11.02
N PRO A 142 8.28 -16.29 -12.21
CA PRO A 142 8.25 -14.96 -12.82
C PRO A 142 6.84 -14.49 -13.23
N ASP A 143 5.87 -15.41 -13.32
CA ASP A 143 4.47 -15.10 -13.63
C ASP A 143 3.70 -14.49 -12.44
N ILE A 144 4.30 -14.50 -11.24
CA ILE A 144 3.77 -13.85 -10.04
C ILE A 144 4.46 -12.50 -9.88
N HIS A 145 3.71 -11.42 -10.12
CA HIS A 145 4.17 -10.04 -10.02
C HIS A 145 4.09 -9.58 -8.56
N VAL A 146 5.25 -9.45 -7.93
CA VAL A 146 5.34 -9.09 -6.51
C VAL A 146 5.69 -7.61 -6.34
N TYR A 147 4.93 -6.93 -5.49
CA TYR A 147 5.10 -5.53 -5.11
C TYR A 147 5.38 -5.46 -3.62
N ALA A 148 6.34 -4.63 -3.22
CA ALA A 148 6.64 -4.42 -1.81
C ALA A 148 7.13 -3.00 -1.55
N SER A 149 7.05 -2.57 -0.30
CA SER A 149 7.53 -1.25 0.10
C SER A 149 8.95 -1.32 0.66
N TYR A 150 9.80 -0.39 0.26
CA TYR A 150 10.98 -0.04 1.05
C TYR A 150 10.52 0.48 2.42
N ASN A 151 11.35 0.37 3.46
CA ASN A 151 10.92 0.88 4.76
C ASN A 151 10.91 2.43 4.76
N ASN A 152 10.37 3.02 5.81
CA ASN A 152 10.29 4.49 5.94
C ASN A 152 11.60 5.14 6.43
N ASN A 153 12.65 4.35 6.70
CA ASN A 153 13.94 4.80 7.18
C ASN A 153 14.95 4.89 6.02
N LYS A 154 15.90 5.81 6.12
CA LYS A 154 16.99 5.89 5.13
C LYS A 154 18.05 4.82 5.37
N ASN A 155 18.71 4.36 4.31
CA ASN A 155 19.88 3.48 4.34
C ASN A 155 19.69 2.12 5.02
N SER A 156 18.54 1.50 4.81
CA SER A 156 18.27 0.12 5.22
C SER A 156 18.39 -0.84 4.05
N PHE A 157 18.74 -2.10 4.36
CA PHE A 157 18.42 -3.21 3.48
C PHE A 157 16.96 -3.58 3.71
N ASP A 158 16.13 -3.54 2.67
CA ASP A 158 14.68 -3.70 2.78
C ASP A 158 14.21 -4.84 1.89
N TYR A 159 14.10 -6.01 2.48
CA TYR A 159 13.53 -7.19 1.84
C TYR A 159 12.06 -7.32 2.23
N PRO A 160 11.16 -7.66 1.28
CA PRO A 160 11.48 -8.18 -0.05
C PRO A 160 11.65 -7.12 -1.17
N ALA A 161 11.44 -5.83 -0.91
CA ALA A 161 11.48 -4.78 -1.94
C ALA A 161 12.78 -4.73 -2.76
N MET A 162 13.92 -5.09 -2.17
CA MET A 162 15.23 -5.11 -2.84
C MET A 162 15.51 -6.32 -3.73
N TYR A 163 14.63 -7.32 -3.81
CA TYR A 163 14.86 -8.46 -4.71
C TYR A 163 14.64 -8.06 -6.18
N ASP A 164 15.49 -8.57 -7.09
CA ASP A 164 15.39 -8.30 -8.54
C ASP A 164 14.04 -8.71 -9.17
N GLY A 165 13.27 -9.60 -8.53
CA GLY A 165 11.92 -10.02 -8.95
C GLY A 165 10.78 -9.16 -8.40
N VAL A 166 11.06 -8.22 -7.48
CA VAL A 166 10.03 -7.43 -6.76
C VAL A 166 10.03 -5.99 -7.23
N ILE A 167 8.85 -5.40 -7.44
CA ILE A 167 8.69 -3.96 -7.71
C ILE A 167 8.63 -3.24 -6.36
N GLY A 168 9.69 -2.50 -6.04
CA GLY A 168 9.81 -1.74 -4.80
C GLY A 168 9.10 -0.37 -4.88
N SER A 169 8.54 0.10 -3.77
CA SER A 169 7.95 1.45 -3.67
C SER A 169 8.56 2.27 -2.55
N SER A 170 8.94 3.52 -2.84
CA SER A 170 9.65 4.41 -1.92
C SER A 170 9.28 5.89 -2.16
N VAL A 171 9.66 6.75 -1.22
CA VAL A 171 9.72 8.22 -1.41
C VAL A 171 11.15 8.75 -1.56
N ASP A 172 12.13 7.87 -1.37
CA ASP A 172 13.54 8.19 -1.45
C ASP A 172 14.13 7.56 -2.72
N GLU A 173 14.47 8.40 -3.69
CA GLU A 173 15.12 8.00 -4.95
C GLU A 173 16.44 7.27 -4.71
N GLU A 174 17.16 7.56 -3.62
CA GLU A 174 18.43 6.91 -3.31
C GLU A 174 18.27 5.44 -2.87
N LEU A 175 17.07 5.08 -2.42
CA LEU A 175 16.75 3.71 -2.01
C LEU A 175 16.41 2.81 -3.20
N VAL A 176 15.96 3.38 -4.32
CA VAL A 176 15.60 2.64 -5.53
C VAL A 176 16.79 1.81 -6.02
N LYS A 177 16.56 0.51 -6.22
CA LYS A 177 17.57 -0.44 -6.69
C LYS A 177 17.33 -0.90 -8.12
N SER A 178 16.12 -0.69 -8.65
CA SER A 178 15.75 -1.12 -9.98
C SER A 178 14.96 -0.06 -10.73
N GLU A 179 15.08 -0.01 -12.06
CA GLU A 179 14.33 0.93 -12.92
C GLU A 179 12.81 0.70 -12.88
N LYS A 180 12.37 -0.48 -12.45
CA LYS A 180 10.95 -0.81 -12.26
C LYS A 180 10.38 -0.29 -10.94
N ASP A 181 11.22 0.09 -9.98
CA ASP A 181 10.74 0.59 -8.69
C ASP A 181 10.00 1.92 -8.88
N ARG A 182 8.99 2.14 -8.03
CA ARG A 182 8.16 3.35 -8.06
C ARG A 182 8.59 4.33 -6.97
N VAL A 183 8.82 5.58 -7.37
CA VAL A 183 9.11 6.68 -6.45
C VAL A 183 7.93 7.64 -6.38
N TYR A 184 7.53 7.94 -5.16
CA TYR A 184 6.45 8.86 -4.86
C TYR A 184 6.98 10.13 -4.20
N SER A 185 6.28 11.23 -4.38
CA SER A 185 6.69 12.50 -3.78
C SER A 185 6.52 12.53 -2.26
N SER A 186 5.58 11.75 -1.72
CA SER A 186 5.29 11.67 -0.28
C SER A 186 4.71 10.31 0.06
N ASN A 187 4.91 9.88 1.31
CA ASN A 187 4.25 8.70 1.88
C ASN A 187 3.00 9.08 2.66
N LYS A 188 2.62 10.37 2.69
CA LYS A 188 1.34 10.87 3.21
C LYS A 188 0.36 11.02 2.05
N ILE A 189 -0.56 10.08 1.96
CA ILE A 189 -1.51 9.93 0.87
C ILE A 189 -2.83 10.58 1.29
N VAL A 190 -3.34 11.49 0.45
CA VAL A 190 -4.66 12.11 0.60
C VAL A 190 -5.56 11.59 -0.51
N LEU A 191 -6.68 11.00 -0.14
CA LEU A 191 -7.68 10.51 -1.10
C LEU A 191 -8.71 11.60 -1.42
N ASP A 192 -9.02 11.82 -2.69
CA ASP A 192 -10.07 12.73 -3.19
C ASP A 192 -10.02 14.15 -2.61
N TYR A 193 -8.82 14.66 -2.34
CA TYR A 193 -8.59 15.92 -1.62
C TYR A 193 -9.30 16.01 -0.25
N ASP A 194 -9.72 14.89 0.34
CA ASP A 194 -10.31 14.82 1.67
C ASP A 194 -9.24 14.51 2.73
N PHE A 195 -8.81 15.56 3.45
CA PHE A 195 -7.85 15.47 4.55
C PHE A 195 -8.35 14.68 5.78
N LYS A 196 -9.56 14.12 5.73
CA LYS A 196 -9.99 13.11 6.71
C LYS A 196 -9.56 11.69 6.33
N ASN A 197 -9.26 11.45 5.06
CA ASN A 197 -8.80 10.17 4.52
C ASN A 197 -7.30 10.26 4.22
N ILE A 198 -6.50 10.35 5.28
CA ILE A 198 -5.03 10.39 5.17
C ILE A 198 -4.46 9.05 5.59
N TYR A 199 -3.61 8.49 4.72
CA TYR A 199 -2.83 7.29 4.99
C TYR A 199 -1.35 7.66 4.99
N GLU A 200 -0.55 7.05 5.87
CA GLU A 200 0.87 7.36 5.98
C GLU A 200 1.71 6.08 6.00
N GLY A 201 2.58 5.92 5.02
CA GLY A 201 3.53 4.82 4.95
C GLY A 201 3.75 4.26 3.55
N ASN A 202 4.95 3.72 3.31
CA ASN A 202 5.29 3.14 2.01
C ASN A 202 4.51 1.86 1.68
N SER A 203 3.95 1.15 2.68
CA SER A 203 3.08 -0.02 2.46
C SER A 203 1.90 0.34 1.56
N PHE A 204 1.22 1.45 1.83
CA PHE A 204 0.14 1.98 0.98
C PHE A 204 0.61 2.37 -0.42
N LEU A 205 1.84 2.91 -0.55
CA LEU A 205 2.42 3.22 -1.86
C LEU A 205 2.65 1.96 -2.70
N SER A 206 3.07 0.86 -2.07
CA SER A 206 3.26 -0.41 -2.79
C SER A 206 1.95 -1.03 -3.29
N VAL A 207 0.84 -0.74 -2.61
CA VAL A 207 -0.50 -1.08 -3.10
C VAL A 207 -0.84 -0.22 -4.32
N LEU A 208 -0.60 1.10 -4.28
CA LEU A 208 -0.86 1.97 -5.44
C LEU A 208 -0.05 1.57 -6.67
N SER A 209 1.22 1.20 -6.48
CA SER A 209 2.07 0.69 -7.56
C SER A 209 1.55 -0.60 -8.16
N LEU A 210 0.93 -1.46 -7.34
CA LEU A 210 0.26 -2.66 -7.84
C LEU A 210 -0.96 -2.26 -8.67
N MET A 211 -1.83 -1.38 -8.14
CA MET A 211 -3.06 -0.98 -8.82
C MET A 211 -2.80 -0.30 -10.16
N SER A 212 -1.78 0.56 -10.25
CA SER A 212 -1.43 1.24 -11.51
C SER A 212 -1.07 0.27 -12.62
N ASP A 213 -0.49 -0.88 -12.27
CA ASP A 213 -0.06 -1.90 -13.23
C ASP A 213 -1.20 -2.87 -13.59
N LEU A 214 -2.37 -2.77 -12.94
CA LEU A 214 -3.59 -3.50 -13.31
C LEU A 214 -4.39 -2.80 -14.42
N GLU A 215 -4.17 -1.50 -14.64
CA GLU A 215 -4.87 -0.71 -15.65
C GLU A 215 -4.27 -0.85 -17.07
N ASP A 216 -3.08 -1.45 -17.18
CA ASP A 216 -2.35 -1.70 -18.44
C ASP A 216 -2.66 -3.09 -19.05
#